data_AF-A0AAP0BA35-F1
#
_entry.id   AF-A0AAP0BA35-F1
#
_cell.length_a   1.000
_cell.length_b   1.000
_cell.length_c   1.000
_cell.angle_alpha   90.00
_cell.angle_beta   90.00
_cell.angle_gamma   90.00
#
_symmetry.space_group_name_H-M   'P 1'
#
loop_
_entity.id
_entity.type
_entity.pdbx_description
1 polymer ?
#
loop_
_entity_poly.entity_id
_entity_poly.type
_entity_poly.pdbx_seq_one_letter_code
_entity_poly.pdbx_strand_id
1 'polypeptide(L)'
;MQIELRHLKGEDLNSLNPKELIPIEEALQNGLAGVRDKQMDFLKMLKKNERMLEEENKRLTYLLHHQQLAMEGGMRELDIGYHQKDREYAPPPMPMTFRVQPIQPNLHGNK
;
A
#
# COMPACT_ATOMS: atom_id res chain seq x y z
N MET A 1 14.35 34.99 -21.51
CA MET A 1 13.38 34.09 -20.84
C MET A 1 12.00 33.99 -21.52
N GLN A 2 11.12 35.01 -21.49
CA GLN A 2 9.74 34.84 -22.05
C GLN A 2 9.74 34.48 -23.55
N ILE A 3 10.56 35.14 -24.36
CA ILE A 3 10.67 34.87 -25.81
C ILE A 3 11.24 33.46 -26.07
N GLU A 4 12.27 33.03 -25.34
CA GLU A 4 12.82 31.67 -25.43
C GLU A 4 11.76 30.60 -25.10
N LEU A 5 10.90 30.84 -24.10
CA LEU A 5 9.80 29.94 -23.76
C LEU A 5 8.73 29.87 -24.85
N ARG A 6 8.53 30.93 -25.64
CA ARG A 6 7.68 30.91 -26.84
C ARG A 6 8.35 30.06 -27.94
N HIS A 7 9.63 30.26 -28.20
CA HIS A 7 10.38 29.46 -29.17
C HIS A 7 10.38 27.95 -28.83
N LEU A 8 10.57 27.59 -27.55
CA LEU A 8 10.49 26.21 -27.07
C LEU A 8 9.09 25.59 -27.19
N LYS A 9 8.04 26.40 -27.31
CA LYS A 9 6.66 25.95 -27.63
C LYS A 9 6.37 25.89 -29.13
N GLY A 10 7.31 26.31 -29.99
CA GLY A 10 7.11 26.43 -31.43
C GLY A 10 6.45 27.73 -31.89
N GLU A 11 6.38 28.75 -31.03
CA GLU A 11 5.90 30.09 -31.34
C GLU A 11 7.05 30.96 -31.92
N ASP A 12 6.73 32.01 -32.69
CA ASP A 12 7.65 33.01 -33.30
C ASP A 12 8.78 32.50 -34.21
N LEU A 13 8.87 31.20 -34.50
CA LEU A 13 9.98 30.55 -35.23
C LEU A 13 10.36 31.17 -36.59
N ASN A 14 9.41 31.79 -37.29
CA ASN A 14 9.67 32.47 -38.58
C ASN A 14 10.66 33.65 -38.47
N SER A 15 10.93 34.13 -37.26
CA SER A 15 11.89 35.20 -36.99
C SER A 15 13.32 34.68 -36.81
N LEU A 16 13.53 33.36 -36.76
CA LEU A 16 14.79 32.71 -36.43
C LEU A 16 15.49 32.17 -37.68
N ASN A 17 16.81 32.29 -37.69
CA ASN A 17 17.66 31.67 -38.72
C ASN A 17 17.93 30.19 -38.38
N PRO A 18 18.31 29.35 -39.37
CA PRO A 18 18.60 27.93 -39.13
C PRO A 18 19.61 27.66 -38.00
N LYS A 19 20.60 28.55 -37.82
CA LYS A 19 21.60 28.44 -36.73
C LYS A 19 21.00 28.63 -35.33
N GLU A 20 19.90 29.36 -35.23
CA GLU A 20 19.20 29.65 -33.96
C GLU A 20 18.17 28.57 -33.63
N LEU A 21 17.70 27.83 -34.64
CA LEU A 21 16.79 26.68 -34.47
C LEU A 21 17.49 25.42 -33.93
N ILE A 22 18.74 25.15 -34.35
CA ILE A 22 19.53 23.99 -33.90
C ILE A 22 19.55 23.81 -32.37
N PRO A 23 19.93 24.81 -31.54
CA PRO A 23 19.96 24.64 -30.09
C PRO A 23 18.56 24.46 -29.46
N ILE A 24 17.50 24.94 -30.13
CA ILE A 24 16.11 24.74 -29.69
C ILE A 24 15.70 23.28 -29.94
N GLU A 25 15.99 22.75 -31.13
CA GLU A 25 15.75 21.34 -31.49
C GLU A 25 16.51 20.40 -30.55
N GLU A 26 17.81 20.62 -30.32
CA GLU A 26 18.63 19.81 -29.42
C GLU A 26 18.10 19.86 -27.97
N ALA A 27 17.74 21.05 -27.46
CA ALA A 27 17.17 21.19 -26.12
C ALA A 27 15.83 20.46 -25.97
N LEU A 28 14.95 20.53 -26.99
CA LEU A 28 13.67 19.84 -26.99
C LEU A 28 13.83 18.32 -27.10
N GLN A 29 14.75 17.85 -27.94
CA GLN A 29 15.02 16.41 -28.11
C GLN A 29 15.61 15.82 -26.82
N ASN A 30 16.59 16.48 -26.21
CA ASN A 30 17.18 16.08 -24.93
C ASN A 30 16.15 16.15 -23.78
N GLY A 31 15.34 17.20 -23.72
CA GLY A 31 14.26 17.33 -22.75
C GLY A 31 13.19 16.23 -22.88
N LEU A 32 12.77 15.91 -24.10
CA LEU A 32 11.81 14.85 -24.38
C LEU A 32 12.36 13.46 -24.01
N ALA A 33 13.63 13.18 -24.32
CA ALA A 33 14.30 11.95 -23.92
C ALA A 33 14.34 11.82 -22.38
N GLY A 34 14.84 12.84 -21.66
CA GLY A 34 14.93 12.82 -20.20
C GLY A 34 13.57 12.71 -19.49
N VAL A 35 12.50 13.30 -20.05
CA VAL A 35 11.13 13.12 -19.54
C VAL A 35 10.65 11.68 -19.73
N ARG A 36 10.88 11.08 -20.91
CA ARG A 36 10.51 9.68 -21.20
C ARG A 36 11.26 8.69 -20.31
N ASP A 37 12.56 8.88 -20.12
CA ASP A 37 13.38 8.03 -19.25
C ASP A 37 12.86 8.09 -17.81
N LYS A 38 12.59 9.30 -17.30
CA LYS A 38 12.04 9.50 -15.95
C LYS A 38 10.65 8.88 -15.78
N GLN A 39 9.78 9.00 -16.80
CA GLN A 39 8.47 8.31 -16.82
C GLN A 39 8.64 6.79 -16.77
N MET A 40 9.59 6.24 -17.53
CA MET A 40 9.88 4.81 -17.57
C MET A 40 10.42 4.30 -16.23
N ASP A 41 11.25 5.08 -15.53
CA ASP A 41 11.77 4.72 -14.22
C ASP A 41 10.69 4.76 -13.12
N PHE A 42 9.77 5.72 -13.16
CA PHE A 42 8.57 5.68 -12.31
C PHE A 42 7.71 4.43 -12.59
N LEU A 43 7.51 4.06 -13.86
CA LEU A 43 6.76 2.87 -14.24
C LEU A 43 7.44 1.57 -13.75
N LYS A 44 8.78 1.46 -13.87
CA LYS A 44 9.56 0.33 -13.32
C LYS A 44 9.41 0.24 -11.79
N MET A 45 9.46 1.38 -11.10
CA MET A 45 9.31 1.46 -9.64
C MET A 45 7.91 1.00 -9.20
N LEU A 46 6.85 1.52 -9.83
CA LEU A 46 5.47 1.13 -9.53
C LEU A 46 5.25 -0.37 -9.73
N LYS A 47 5.69 -0.93 -10.86
CA LYS A 47 5.62 -2.38 -11.12
C LYS A 47 6.42 -3.22 -10.10
N LYS A 48 7.51 -2.69 -9.53
CA LYS A 48 8.25 -3.38 -8.46
C LYS A 48 7.45 -3.36 -7.16
N ASN A 49 6.89 -2.20 -6.80
CA ASN A 49 6.10 -2.03 -5.58
C ASN A 49 4.82 -2.89 -5.61
N GLU A 50 4.16 -2.97 -6.77
CA GLU A 50 3.02 -3.85 -7.03
C GLU A 50 3.33 -5.32 -6.72
N ARG A 51 4.41 -5.88 -7.28
CA ARG A 51 4.83 -7.27 -7.00
C ARG A 51 5.14 -7.51 -5.53
N MET A 52 5.89 -6.58 -4.89
CA MET A 52 6.20 -6.67 -3.46
C MET A 52 4.93 -6.67 -2.59
N LEU A 53 3.93 -5.84 -2.94
CA LEU A 53 2.67 -5.74 -2.22
C LEU A 53 1.79 -6.97 -2.44
N GLU A 54 1.77 -7.55 -3.64
CA GLU A 54 1.11 -8.82 -3.90
C GLU A 54 1.74 -9.98 -3.11
N GLU A 55 3.07 -10.07 -3.08
CA GLU A 55 3.80 -11.10 -2.34
C GLU A 55 3.51 -11.02 -0.84
N GLU A 56 3.56 -9.83 -0.25
CA GLU A 56 3.24 -9.62 1.16
C GLU A 56 1.75 -9.88 1.46
N ASN A 57 0.84 -9.48 0.58
CA ASN A 57 -0.59 -9.78 0.73
C ASN A 57 -0.86 -11.31 0.66
N LYS A 58 -0.23 -12.04 -0.26
CA LYS A 58 -0.27 -13.51 -0.32
C LYS A 58 0.25 -14.14 0.98
N ARG A 59 1.36 -13.63 1.52
CA ARG A 59 1.94 -14.08 2.80
C ARG A 59 1.01 -13.84 3.98
N LEU A 60 0.46 -12.63 4.11
CA LEU A 60 -0.45 -12.26 5.19
C LEU A 60 -1.77 -13.05 5.11
N THR A 61 -2.31 -13.24 3.90
CA THR A 61 -3.49 -14.08 3.66
C THR A 61 -3.24 -15.54 4.08
N TYR A 62 -2.07 -16.10 3.76
CA TYR A 62 -1.69 -17.45 4.18
C TYR A 62 -1.59 -17.57 5.72
N LEU A 63 -0.97 -16.60 6.39
CA LEU A 63 -0.88 -16.55 7.85
C LEU A 63 -2.26 -16.44 8.52
N LEU A 64 -3.13 -15.59 7.98
CA LEU A 64 -4.51 -15.43 8.46
C LEU A 64 -5.31 -16.73 8.30
N HIS A 65 -5.24 -17.37 7.14
CA HIS A 65 -5.91 -18.64 6.88
C HIS A 65 -5.40 -19.77 7.80
N HIS A 66 -4.08 -19.85 8.03
CA HIS A 66 -3.52 -20.81 8.98
C HIS A 66 -3.97 -20.52 10.43
N GLN A 67 -4.05 -19.26 10.83
CA GLN A 67 -4.58 -18.89 12.15
C GLN A 67 -6.07 -19.25 12.28
N GLN A 68 -6.88 -18.99 11.26
CA GLN A 68 -8.30 -19.38 11.23
C GLN A 68 -8.47 -20.90 11.35
N LEU A 69 -7.70 -21.70 10.61
CA LEU A 69 -7.72 -23.17 10.72
C LEU A 69 -7.25 -23.66 12.10
N ALA A 70 -6.25 -23.01 12.71
CA ALA A 70 -5.81 -23.36 14.06
C ALA A 70 -6.87 -23.04 15.12
N MET A 71 -7.59 -21.91 14.95
CA MET A 71 -8.71 -21.55 15.81
C MET A 71 -9.92 -22.48 15.60
N GLU A 72 -10.28 -22.82 14.35
CA GLU A 72 -11.38 -23.75 14.07
C GLU A 72 -11.05 -25.18 14.52
N GLY A 73 -9.82 -25.64 14.31
CA GLY A 73 -9.34 -26.94 14.80
C GLY A 73 -9.40 -27.03 16.32
N GLY A 74 -8.89 -26.01 17.03
CA GLY A 74 -9.00 -25.91 18.48
C GLY A 74 -10.44 -25.76 18.97
N MET A 75 -11.31 -25.11 18.20
CA MET A 75 -12.73 -24.98 18.52
C MET A 75 -13.50 -26.29 18.31
N ARG A 76 -13.18 -27.07 17.27
CA ARG A 76 -13.71 -28.44 17.05
C ARG A 76 -13.19 -29.43 18.11
N GLU A 77 -11.95 -29.29 18.55
CA GLU A 77 -11.39 -30.12 19.63
C GLU A 77 -12.04 -29.77 20.99
N LEU A 78 -12.33 -28.49 21.23
CA LEU A 78 -13.21 -28.05 22.33
C LEU A 78 -14.61 -28.66 22.22
N ASP A 79 -15.25 -28.56 21.05
CA ASP A 79 -16.62 -29.03 20.77
C ASP A 79 -16.77 -30.55 21.01
N ILE A 80 -15.84 -31.35 20.47
CA ILE A 80 -15.75 -32.79 20.73
C ILE A 80 -15.50 -33.08 22.23
N GLY A 81 -14.67 -32.27 22.90
CA GLY A 81 -14.41 -32.37 24.34
C GLY A 81 -15.59 -31.98 25.24
N TYR A 82 -16.48 -31.09 24.79
CA TYR A 82 -17.69 -30.70 25.50
C TYR A 82 -18.82 -31.72 25.29
N HIS A 83 -19.07 -32.16 24.06
CA HIS A 83 -20.12 -33.14 23.76
C HIS A 83 -19.91 -34.52 24.40
N GLN A 84 -18.68 -34.84 24.83
CA GLN A 84 -18.41 -36.08 25.56
C GLN A 84 -18.64 -35.98 27.09
N LYS A 85 -18.89 -34.77 27.63
CA LYS A 85 -18.99 -34.52 29.08
C LYS A 85 -20.41 -34.29 29.63
N ASP A 86 -21.44 -34.29 28.79
CA ASP A 86 -22.84 -34.17 29.21
C ASP A 86 -23.44 -35.47 29.82
N ARG A 87 -22.61 -36.34 30.45
CA ARG A 87 -23.14 -37.54 31.13
C ARG A 87 -23.24 -37.44 32.65
N GLU A 88 -22.26 -36.86 33.36
CA GLU A 88 -22.28 -36.82 34.84
C GLU A 88 -21.52 -35.63 35.46
N TYR A 89 -22.28 -34.81 36.23
CA TYR A 89 -21.84 -33.84 37.25
C TYR A 89 -21.07 -32.56 36.85
N ALA A 90 -21.37 -31.47 37.58
CA ALA A 90 -20.92 -30.10 37.31
C ALA A 90 -19.93 -29.55 38.39
N PRO A 91 -19.60 -28.24 38.41
CA PRO A 91 -18.28 -27.62 38.16
C PRO A 91 -17.48 -27.34 39.46
N PRO A 92 -16.36 -26.56 39.51
CA PRO A 92 -15.65 -25.78 38.46
C PRO A 92 -14.15 -26.21 38.43
N PRO A 93 -13.07 -25.38 38.34
CA PRO A 93 -12.89 -23.92 38.20
C PRO A 93 -12.68 -23.44 36.74
N MET A 94 -12.71 -22.11 36.53
CA MET A 94 -12.33 -21.42 35.28
C MET A 94 -11.27 -20.34 35.61
N PRO A 95 -10.09 -20.32 34.97
CA PRO A 95 -9.18 -19.17 35.10
C PRO A 95 -8.60 -18.71 33.74
N MET A 96 -9.38 -17.97 32.95
CA MET A 96 -8.79 -17.02 31.99
C MET A 96 -9.76 -15.86 31.65
N THR A 97 -9.99 -15.00 32.64
CA THR A 97 -10.65 -13.70 32.42
C THR A 97 -9.66 -12.71 31.82
N PHE A 98 -9.60 -12.66 30.49
CA PHE A 98 -8.92 -11.56 29.78
C PHE A 98 -9.68 -10.24 30.00
N ARG A 99 -9.41 -9.57 31.12
CA ARG A 99 -9.86 -8.20 31.39
C ARG A 99 -9.09 -7.22 30.51
N VAL A 100 -9.59 -7.00 29.31
CA VAL A 100 -9.23 -5.80 28.54
C VAL A 100 -9.83 -4.60 29.28
N GLN A 101 -9.00 -3.83 30.00
CA GLN A 101 -9.45 -2.58 30.60
C GLN A 101 -9.71 -1.56 29.49
N PRO A 102 -10.91 -0.95 29.40
CA PRO A 102 -11.14 0.12 28.45
C PRO A 102 -10.37 1.37 28.88
N ILE A 103 -9.33 1.73 28.12
CA ILE A 103 -8.67 3.03 28.25
C ILE A 103 -9.65 4.09 27.73
N GLN A 104 -10.36 4.77 28.63
CA GLN A 104 -11.18 5.94 28.29
C GLN A 104 -10.33 7.21 28.39
N PRO A 105 -10.09 7.95 27.29
CA PRO A 105 -9.40 9.23 27.36
C PRO A 105 -10.36 10.36 27.73
N ASN A 106 -10.12 10.97 28.89
CA ASN A 106 -10.39 12.38 29.23
C ASN A 106 -11.77 12.96 28.85
N LEU A 107 -12.72 12.88 29.79
CA LEU A 107 -13.92 13.73 29.75
C LEU A 107 -13.58 15.15 30.28
N HIS A 108 -13.08 16.03 29.41
CA HIS A 108 -12.90 17.45 29.76
C HIS A 108 -14.27 18.14 29.88
N GLY A 109 -14.71 18.36 31.12
CA GLY A 109 -15.91 19.16 31.42
C GLY A 109 -15.70 20.62 31.01
N ASN A 110 -16.59 21.14 30.17
CA ASN A 110 -16.58 22.50 29.69
C ASN A 110 -17.93 23.15 30.02
N LYS A 111 -17.99 23.87 31.15
CA LYS A 111 -18.88 24.99 31.50
C LYS A 111 -18.68 25.40 32.97
#